data_AF-A0A2E1BFJ6-F1
#
_entry.id   AF-A0A2E1BFJ6-F1
#
_cell.length_a   1.000
_cell.length_b   1.000
_cell.length_c   1.000
_cell.angle_alpha   90.00
_cell.angle_beta   90.00
_cell.angle_gamma   90.00
#
_symmetry.space_group_name_H-M   'P 1'
#
loop_
_entity.id
_entity.type
_entity.pdbx_description
1 polymer ?
#
loop_
_entity_poly.entity_id
_entity_poly.type
_entity_poly.pdbx_seq_one_letter_code
_entity_poly.pdbx_strand_id
1 'polypeptide(L)'
;MGQADFLDEPPHSEHLTDYDRAHFETYLRLLDAEADAAHWAEAVRMIFGLDPEEQPDRAQHIHQTHLARAHWMTENGYRDLLRSAYH
;
A
#
# COMPACT_ATOMS: atom_id res chain seq x y z
N MET A 1 15.30 7.78 7.19
CA MET A 1 13.86 7.46 7.02
C MET A 1 13.82 5.97 6.73
N GLY A 2 13.28 5.19 7.67
CA GLY A 2 13.42 3.74 7.66
C GLY A 2 12.70 3.15 6.45
N GLN A 3 13.39 2.29 5.70
CA GLN A 3 12.70 1.30 4.90
C GLN A 3 11.85 0.49 5.88
N ALA A 4 10.54 0.72 5.88
CA ALA A 4 9.63 -0.16 6.57
C ALA A 4 9.71 -1.52 5.85
N ASP A 5 9.98 -2.59 6.60
CA ASP A 5 9.90 -3.96 6.08
C ASP A 5 8.46 -4.19 5.60
N PHE A 6 8.24 -4.13 4.29
CA PHE A 6 6.97 -4.47 3.66
C PHE A 6 6.95 -5.96 3.33
N LEU A 7 5.77 -6.56 3.45
CA LEU A 7 5.51 -7.91 2.96
C LEU A 7 5.31 -7.89 1.45
N ASP A 8 5.44 -9.04 0.79
CA ASP A 8 5.13 -9.13 -0.64
C ASP A 8 3.62 -8.92 -0.92
N GLU A 9 2.78 -9.21 0.07
CA GLU A 9 1.35 -8.87 0.09
C GLU A 9 0.91 -8.40 1.49
N PRO A 10 -0.01 -7.41 1.59
CA PRO A 10 -0.59 -7.04 2.87
C PRO A 10 -1.39 -8.20 3.48
N PRO A 11 -1.44 -8.34 4.81
CA PRO A 11 -2.25 -9.37 5.44
C PRO A 11 -3.73 -9.25 5.05
N HIS A 12 -4.33 -10.35 4.61
CA HIS A 12 -5.76 -10.42 4.34
C HIS A 12 -6.57 -10.39 5.64
N SER A 13 -7.31 -9.31 5.84
CA SER A 13 -8.18 -9.12 7.01
C SER A 13 -9.37 -8.22 6.66
N GLU A 14 -10.53 -8.52 7.24
CA GLU A 14 -11.74 -7.68 7.16
C GLU A 14 -11.64 -6.40 8.02
N HIS A 15 -10.57 -6.28 8.82
CA HIS A 15 -10.31 -5.13 9.67
C HIS A 15 -8.90 -4.57 9.43
N LEU A 16 -8.69 -3.32 9.87
CA LEU A 16 -7.36 -2.70 9.90
C LEU A 16 -6.44 -3.48 10.83
N THR A 17 -5.32 -3.93 10.27
CA THR A 17 -4.24 -4.60 10.98
C THR A 17 -3.17 -3.61 11.43
N ASP A 18 -2.26 -4.05 12.29
CA ASP A 18 -1.12 -3.22 12.68
C ASP A 18 -0.16 -2.99 11.51
N TYR A 19 -0.09 -3.95 10.57
CA TYR A 19 0.64 -3.76 9.31
C TYR A 19 0.07 -2.58 8.52
N ASP A 20 -1.26 -2.51 8.39
CA ASP A 20 -1.90 -1.42 7.66
C ASP A 20 -1.63 -0.05 8.31
N ARG A 21 -1.63 0.02 9.64
CA ARG A 21 -1.32 1.25 10.38
C ARG A 21 0.13 1.67 10.20
N ALA A 22 1.05 0.71 10.23
CA ALA A 22 2.48 0.97 10.04
C ALA A 22 2.81 1.42 8.60
N HIS A 23 2.03 0.97 7.61
CA HIS A 23 2.26 1.24 6.18
C HIS A 23 1.27 2.25 5.59
N PHE A 24 0.60 3.04 6.44
CA PHE A 24 -0.40 4.01 6.00
C PHE A 24 0.16 5.03 4.98
N GLU A 25 1.37 5.53 5.21
CA GLU A 25 2.05 6.44 4.27
C GLU A 25 2.31 5.77 2.91
N THR A 26 2.70 4.49 2.90
CA THR A 26 2.91 3.73 1.67
C THR A 26 1.63 3.63 0.84
N TYR A 27 0.48 3.38 1.48
CA TYR A 27 -0.80 3.35 0.79
C TYR A 27 -1.21 4.70 0.21
N LEU A 28 -0.99 5.80 0.93
CA LEU A 28 -1.24 7.14 0.40
C LEU A 28 -0.38 7.42 -0.84
N ARG A 29 0.91 7.09 -0.80
CA ARG A 29 1.82 7.30 -1.93
C ARG A 29 1.43 6.46 -3.16
N LEU A 30 0.87 5.27 -2.95
CA LEU A 30 0.35 4.43 -4.05
C LEU A 30 -0.90 5.03 -4.68
N LEU A 31 -1.83 5.56 -3.87
CA LEU A 31 -3.04 6.21 -4.35
C LEU A 31 -2.70 7.51 -5.11
N ASP A 32 -1.75 8.30 -4.60
CA ASP A 32 -1.25 9.50 -5.30
C ASP A 32 -0.62 9.14 -6.64
N ALA A 33 0.23 8.10 -6.68
CA ALA A 33 0.84 7.63 -7.92
C ALA A 33 -0.20 7.13 -8.94
N GLU A 34 -1.25 6.44 -8.49
CA GLU A 34 -2.36 6.02 -9.35
C GLU A 34 -3.15 7.23 -9.88
N ALA A 35 -3.43 8.22 -9.03
CA ALA A 35 -4.14 9.45 -9.40
C ALA A 35 -3.35 10.29 -10.44
N ASP A 36 -2.02 10.30 -10.33
CA ASP A 36 -1.11 10.92 -11.29
C ASP A 36 -0.87 10.07 -12.55
N ALA A 37 -1.55 8.91 -12.66
CA ALA A 37 -1.38 7.93 -13.74
C ALA A 37 0.10 7.51 -13.94
N ALA A 38 0.86 7.44 -12.86
CA ALA A 38 2.24 7.02 -12.87
C ALA A 38 2.37 5.56 -13.32
N HIS A 39 3.47 5.24 -13.98
CA HIS A 39 3.72 3.86 -14.40
C HIS A 39 4.03 2.99 -13.18
N TRP A 40 3.36 1.84 -13.04
CA TRP A 40 3.47 0.96 -11.88
C TRP A 40 4.93 0.61 -11.52
N ALA A 41 5.77 0.40 -12.53
CA ALA A 41 7.18 0.06 -12.34
C ALA A 41 7.98 1.20 -11.66
N GLU A 42 7.68 2.46 -12.01
CA GLU A 42 8.29 3.63 -11.38
C GLU A 42 7.78 3.80 -9.94
N ALA A 43 6.48 3.62 -9.72
CA ALA A 43 5.88 3.66 -8.39
C ALA A 43 6.54 2.62 -7.47
N VAL A 44 6.75 1.38 -7.93
CA VAL A 44 7.41 0.33 -7.14
C VAL A 44 8.86 0.70 -6.80
N ARG A 45 9.61 1.19 -7.79
CA ARG A 45 11.01 1.59 -7.58
C ARG A 45 11.12 2.73 -6.57
N MET A 46 10.21 3.70 -6.63
CA MET A 46 10.23 4.88 -5.75
C MET A 46 9.64 4.66 -4.36
N ILE A 47 8.64 3.78 -4.24
CA ILE A 47 7.89 3.56 -2.98
C ILE A 47 8.48 2.39 -2.20
N PHE A 48 8.77 1.28 -2.88
CA PHE A 48 9.27 0.04 -2.26
C PHE A 48 10.78 -0.17 -2.42
N GLY A 49 11.45 0.64 -3.26
CA GLY A 49 12.88 0.48 -3.51
C GLY A 49 13.23 -0.83 -4.23
N LEU A 50 12.25 -1.45 -4.91
CA LEU A 50 12.45 -2.67 -5.69
C LEU A 50 12.71 -2.37 -7.15
N ASP A 51 13.62 -3.13 -7.76
CA ASP A 51 13.87 -3.02 -9.19
C ASP A 51 12.91 -3.94 -9.99
N PRO A 52 11.94 -3.38 -10.74
CA PRO A 52 11.04 -4.15 -11.59
C PRO A 52 11.73 -4.81 -12.79
N GLU A 53 12.96 -4.45 -13.14
CA GLU A 53 13.72 -5.11 -14.20
C GLU A 53 14.43 -6.37 -13.68
N GLU A 54 14.82 -6.39 -12.41
CA GLU A 54 15.46 -7.57 -11.78
C GLU A 54 14.44 -8.60 -11.29
N GLN A 55 13.29 -8.15 -10.77
CA GLN A 55 12.24 -9.01 -10.19
C GLN A 55 10.84 -8.57 -10.66
N PRO A 56 10.53 -8.65 -11.96
CA PRO A 56 9.30 -8.09 -12.54
C PRO A 56 8.02 -8.65 -11.93
N ASP A 57 7.93 -9.97 -11.78
CA ASP A 57 6.73 -10.63 -11.25
C ASP A 57 6.46 -10.23 -9.80
N ARG A 58 7.51 -10.20 -8.97
CA ARG A 58 7.41 -9.80 -7.55
C ARG A 58 7.07 -8.32 -7.42
N ALA A 59 7.72 -7.46 -8.20
CA ALA A 59 7.46 -6.02 -8.21
C ALA A 59 6.00 -5.73 -8.61
N GLN A 60 5.50 -6.39 -9.65
CA GLN A 60 4.13 -6.25 -10.10
C GLN A 60 3.14 -6.76 -9.06
N HIS A 61 3.41 -7.92 -8.45
CA HIS A 61 2.57 -8.48 -7.40
C HIS A 61 2.45 -7.53 -6.20
N ILE A 62 3.58 -7.02 -5.69
CA ILE A 62 3.62 -6.06 -4.58
C ILE A 62 2.81 -4.81 -4.90
N HIS A 63 3.00 -4.24 -6.09
CA HIS A 63 2.23 -3.08 -6.53
C HIS A 63 0.73 -3.35 -6.45
N GLN A 64 0.28 -4.44 -7.08
CA GLN A 64 -1.14 -4.76 -7.21
C GLN A 64 -1.80 -5.04 -5.85
N THR A 65 -1.16 -5.86 -5.02
CA THR A 65 -1.73 -6.24 -3.70
C THR A 65 -1.78 -5.06 -2.74
N HIS A 66 -0.74 -4.22 -2.72
CA HIS A 66 -0.72 -3.03 -1.87
C HIS A 66 -1.67 -1.95 -2.34
N LEU A 67 -1.79 -1.72 -3.66
CA LEU A 67 -2.75 -0.78 -4.22
C LEU A 67 -4.20 -1.24 -3.97
N ALA A 68 -4.49 -2.52 -4.14
CA ALA A 68 -5.80 -3.09 -3.79
C ALA A 68 -6.13 -2.91 -2.31
N ARG A 69 -5.15 -3.11 -1.41
CA ARG A 69 -5.35 -2.86 0.02
C ARG A 69 -5.54 -1.38 0.33
N ALA A 70 -4.82 -0.49 -0.36
CA ALA A 70 -4.98 0.95 -0.22
C ALA A 70 -6.42 1.39 -0.58
N HIS A 71 -6.95 0.89 -1.71
CA HIS A 71 -8.35 1.10 -2.10
C HIS A 71 -9.33 0.55 -1.06
N TRP A 72 -9.10 -0.65 -0.55
CA TRP A 72 -9.94 -1.20 0.50
C TRP A 72 -9.94 -0.30 1.76
N MET A 73 -8.81 0.31 2.12
CA MET A 73 -8.75 1.22 3.26
C MET A 73 -9.52 2.52 3.04
N THR A 74 -9.55 3.08 1.82
CA THR A 74 -10.32 4.31 1.55
C THR A 74 -11.82 4.05 1.60
N GLU A 75 -12.26 2.88 1.15
CA GLU A 75 -13.68 2.48 1.11
C GLU A 75 -14.20 1.96 2.47
N ASN A 76 -13.37 1.20 3.21
CA ASN A 76 -13.79 0.46 4.40
C ASN A 76 -13.00 0.87 5.66
N GLY A 77 -11.68 0.99 5.56
CA GLY A 77 -10.79 1.28 6.71
C GLY A 77 -10.97 2.68 7.33
N TYR A 78 -11.28 3.70 6.52
CA TYR A 78 -11.47 5.07 7.00
C TYR A 78 -12.72 5.21 7.89
N ARG A 79 -13.77 4.41 7.64
CA ARG A 79 -14.96 4.36 8.51
C ARG A 79 -14.64 3.82 9.91
N ASP A 80 -13.73 2.86 10.02
CA ASP A 80 -13.31 2.30 11.31
C ASP A 80 -12.38 3.25 12.08
N LEU A 81 -11.50 3.99 11.39
CA LEU A 81 -10.69 5.06 11.99
C LEU A 81 -11.57 6.19 12.53
N LEU A 82 -12.56 6.64 11.77
CA LEU A 82 -13.54 7.62 12.23
C LEU A 82 -14.34 7.09 13.42
N ARG A 83 -14.82 5.84 13.38
CA ARG A 83 -15.58 5.24 14.49
C ARG A 83 -14.76 5.14 15.79
N SER A 84 -13.46 4.88 15.69
CA SER A 84 -12.56 4.78 16.85
C SER A 84 -12.17 6.14 17.43
N ALA A 85 -12.23 7.23 16.64
CA ALA A 85 -11.92 8.59 17.10
C ALA A 85 -13.10 9.28 17.82
N TYR A 86 -14.32 8.73 17.72
CA TYR A 86 -15.53 9.24 18.36
C TYR A 86 -16.01 8.38 19.55
N HIS A 87 -15.16 7.50 20.09
CA HIS A 87 -15.38 6.72 21.31
C HIS A 87 -14.23 6.90 22.29
#